data_AF-A0A133V2P6-F1
#
_entry.id   AF-A0A133V2P6-F1
#
_cell.length_a   1.000
_cell.length_b   1.000
_cell.length_c   1.000
_cell.angle_alpha   90.00
_cell.angle_beta   90.00
_cell.angle_gamma   90.00
#
_symmetry.space_group_name_H-M   'P 1'
#
loop_
_entity.id
_entity.type
_entity.pdbx_description
1 polymer ?
#
loop_
_entity_poly.entity_id
_entity_poly.type
_entity_poly.pdbx_seq_one_letter_code
_entity_poly.pdbx_strand_id
1 'polypeptide(L)'
;MESRGNSDTETVAFRLRHELGPYATKFAEHALENRMCDEGALEELLVKEWRGAVPDSFITHEEASRTLMGVLHMFLDFAVENAMRQKDFSSSGANVSYYAEPYYDDSSAVLVVDRETRTLLSKKYIKTYRLDRDSIEAFLENLVGEICGGIDLVRKRKKGGGTLEHERVCSR
;
A
#
# COMPACT_ATOMS: atom_id res chain seq x y z
N MET A 1 11.07 -36.61 -1.30
CA MET A 1 11.69 -35.28 -1.10
C MET A 1 10.61 -34.39 -0.55
N GLU A 2 10.66 -34.20 0.76
CA GLU A 2 9.57 -33.70 1.58
C GLU A 2 9.52 -32.17 1.61
N SER A 3 8.29 -31.68 1.67
CA SER A 3 7.79 -30.36 2.04
C SER A 3 8.64 -29.64 3.11
N ARG A 4 9.65 -28.89 2.70
CA ARG A 4 10.37 -27.93 3.57
C ARG A 4 9.88 -26.48 3.43
N GLY A 5 8.92 -26.19 2.55
CA GLY A 5 8.50 -24.83 2.26
C GLY A 5 7.34 -24.28 3.09
N ASN A 6 6.67 -25.09 3.93
CA ASN A 6 5.43 -24.66 4.62
C ASN A 6 5.62 -24.37 6.12
N SER A 7 6.68 -24.91 6.72
CA SER A 7 6.99 -24.79 8.16
C SER A 7 7.55 -23.41 8.52
N ASP A 8 8.37 -22.83 7.63
CA ASP A 8 9.06 -21.58 7.90
C ASP A 8 8.10 -20.37 7.72
N THR A 9 7.25 -20.40 6.68
CA THR A 9 6.24 -19.37 6.42
C THR A 9 5.21 -19.25 7.54
N GLU A 10 4.71 -20.39 8.06
CA GLU A 10 3.79 -20.39 9.19
C GLU A 10 4.46 -19.85 10.47
N THR A 11 5.75 -20.14 10.66
CA THR A 11 6.52 -19.68 11.83
C THR A 11 6.80 -18.18 11.78
N VAL A 12 7.16 -17.65 10.60
CA VAL A 12 7.37 -16.22 10.37
C VAL A 12 6.04 -15.47 10.50
N ALA A 13 4.97 -15.93 9.85
CA ALA A 13 3.64 -15.33 9.98
C ALA A 13 3.15 -15.35 11.44
N PHE A 14 3.40 -16.43 12.19
CA PHE A 14 3.06 -16.51 13.61
C PHE A 14 3.84 -15.52 14.47
N ARG A 15 5.15 -15.35 14.24
CA ARG A 15 5.98 -14.36 14.96
C ARG A 15 5.58 -12.93 14.64
N LEU A 16 5.38 -12.62 13.35
CA LEU A 16 4.97 -11.29 12.90
C LEU A 16 3.60 -10.88 13.48
N ARG A 17 2.70 -11.82 13.76
CA ARG A 17 1.41 -11.53 14.41
C ARG A 17 1.51 -11.06 15.87
N HIS A 18 2.59 -11.40 16.58
CA HIS A 18 2.75 -11.06 18.00
C HIS A 18 3.68 -9.86 18.22
N GLU A 19 4.51 -9.54 17.23
CA GLU A 19 5.51 -8.47 17.30
C GLU A 19 5.12 -7.21 16.51
N LEU A 20 4.15 -7.31 15.58
CA LEU A 20 3.70 -6.22 14.72
C LEU A 20 2.31 -5.69 15.08
N GLY A 21 2.04 -4.46 14.65
CA GLY A 21 0.68 -3.93 14.62
C GLY A 21 -0.17 -4.56 13.51
N PRO A 22 -1.50 -4.36 13.56
CA PRO A 22 -2.45 -5.02 12.67
C PRO A 22 -2.23 -4.76 11.18
N TYR A 23 -1.77 -3.56 10.79
CA TYR A 23 -1.55 -3.25 9.37
C TYR A 23 -0.24 -3.83 8.85
N ALA A 24 0.83 -3.79 9.64
CA ALA A 24 2.11 -4.41 9.31
C ALA A 24 1.99 -5.93 9.26
N THR A 25 1.19 -6.57 10.13
CA THR A 25 0.85 -7.99 10.02
C THR A 25 0.14 -8.31 8.71
N LYS A 26 -0.92 -7.56 8.35
CA LYS A 26 -1.66 -7.79 7.09
C LYS A 26 -0.80 -7.52 5.87
N PHE A 27 0.08 -6.51 5.93
CA PHE A 27 1.05 -6.23 4.89
C PHE A 27 2.02 -7.40 4.71
N ALA A 28 2.51 -7.98 5.80
CA ALA A 28 3.38 -9.14 5.75
C ALA A 28 2.71 -10.33 5.06
N GLU A 29 1.48 -10.64 5.47
CA GLU A 29 0.67 -11.70 4.85
C GLU A 29 0.48 -11.45 3.35
N HIS A 30 0.09 -10.22 2.97
CA HIS A 30 -0.05 -9.80 1.58
C HIS A 30 1.23 -9.97 0.76
N ALA A 31 2.37 -9.52 1.31
CA ALA A 31 3.66 -9.59 0.62
C ALA A 31 4.10 -11.04 0.36
N LEU A 32 3.88 -11.94 1.32
CA LEU A 32 4.20 -13.36 1.20
C LEU A 32 3.24 -14.08 0.23
N GLU A 33 1.93 -13.86 0.37
CA GLU A 33 0.91 -14.46 -0.50
C GLU A 33 1.13 -14.10 -1.97
N ASN A 34 1.50 -12.85 -2.25
CA ASN A 34 1.78 -12.34 -3.59
C ASN A 34 3.23 -12.56 -4.04
N ARG A 35 4.08 -13.22 -3.23
CA ARG A 35 5.50 -13.50 -3.51
C ARG A 35 6.29 -12.24 -3.91
N MET A 36 6.00 -11.11 -3.25
CA MET A 36 6.64 -9.82 -3.53
C MET A 36 8.08 -9.78 -3.01
N CYS A 37 8.34 -10.48 -1.91
CA CYS A 37 9.66 -10.69 -1.32
C CYS A 37 9.71 -12.04 -0.59
N ASP A 38 10.91 -12.45 -0.17
CA ASP A 38 11.06 -13.61 0.71
C ASP A 38 10.85 -13.23 2.19
N GLU A 39 10.74 -14.25 3.04
CA GLU A 39 10.50 -14.13 4.47
C GLU A 39 11.64 -13.42 5.20
N GLY A 40 12.88 -13.67 4.81
CA GLY A 40 14.06 -13.08 5.46
C GLY A 40 14.12 -11.57 5.24
N ALA A 41 13.85 -11.14 4.00
CA ALA A 41 13.74 -9.73 3.66
C ALA A 41 12.60 -9.06 4.45
N LEU A 42 11.44 -9.70 4.52
CA LEU A 42 10.29 -9.17 5.25
C LEU A 42 10.53 -9.06 6.77
N GLU A 43 11.18 -10.04 7.38
CA GLU A 43 11.58 -9.99 8.79
C GLU A 43 12.59 -8.85 9.02
N GLU A 44 13.53 -8.65 8.11
CA GLU A 44 14.48 -7.54 8.19
C GLU A 44 13.79 -6.18 8.08
N LEU A 45 12.76 -6.07 7.25
CA LEU A 45 12.00 -4.83 7.05
C LEU A 45 11.12 -4.47 8.25
N LEU A 46 10.46 -5.47 8.86
CA LEU A 46 9.38 -5.23 9.83
C LEU A 46 9.81 -5.41 11.29
N VAL A 47 10.89 -6.15 11.55
CA VAL A 47 11.28 -6.55 12.92
C VAL A 47 12.60 -5.94 13.34
N LYS A 48 13.59 -5.83 12.43
CA LYS A 48 14.88 -5.23 12.79
C LYS A 48 14.77 -3.70 12.79
N GLU A 49 15.31 -3.05 13.84
CA GLU A 49 15.43 -1.59 13.86
C GLU A 49 16.33 -1.12 12.71
N TRP A 50 15.75 -0.46 11.72
CA TRP A 50 16.50 0.18 10.64
C TRP A 50 16.60 1.70 10.87
N ARG A 51 17.82 2.21 10.84
CA ARG A 51 18.11 3.65 10.84
C ARG A 51 18.78 4.02 9.52
N GLY A 52 18.02 4.49 8.53
CA GLY A 52 18.61 5.16 7.37
C GLY A 52 18.34 4.54 6.00
N ALA A 53 18.20 3.22 5.89
CA ALA A 53 18.20 2.54 4.60
C ALA A 53 17.26 1.33 4.56
N VAL A 54 16.74 1.05 3.37
CA VAL A 54 16.07 -0.23 3.10
C VAL A 54 16.99 -1.39 3.52
N PRO A 55 16.48 -2.48 4.13
CA PRO A 55 17.34 -3.55 4.62
C PRO A 55 18.25 -4.13 3.53
N ASP A 56 19.44 -4.63 3.94
CA ASP A 56 20.48 -5.08 3.00
C ASP A 56 19.98 -6.22 2.11
N SER A 57 19.08 -7.06 2.63
CA SER A 57 18.40 -8.12 1.86
C SER A 57 17.61 -7.62 0.64
N PHE A 58 17.17 -6.37 0.63
CA PHE A 58 16.53 -5.77 -0.54
C PHE A 58 17.50 -5.01 -1.45
N ILE A 59 18.71 -4.71 -0.98
CA ILE A 59 19.72 -3.96 -1.75
C ILE A 59 20.54 -4.97 -2.55
N THR A 60 20.27 -5.09 -3.85
CA THR A 60 21.22 -5.73 -4.77
C THR A 60 22.35 -4.75 -5.10
N HIS A 61 23.53 -5.24 -5.52
CA HIS A 61 24.75 -4.44 -5.68
C HIS A 61 24.67 -3.22 -6.63
N GLU A 62 23.54 -2.95 -7.27
CA GLU A 62 23.27 -1.69 -7.98
C GLU A 62 21.89 -1.10 -7.62
N GLU A 63 21.94 0.06 -6.94
CA GLU A 63 20.92 1.11 -6.80
C GLU A 63 19.90 1.02 -5.66
N ALA A 64 20.26 1.61 -4.51
CA ALA A 64 19.38 1.84 -3.35
C ALA A 64 18.05 2.54 -3.70
N SER A 65 18.00 3.42 -4.71
CA SER A 65 16.77 4.08 -5.15
C SER A 65 15.78 3.11 -5.81
N ARG A 66 16.26 2.12 -6.58
CA ARG A 66 15.40 1.08 -7.18
C ARG A 66 14.85 0.16 -6.10
N THR A 67 15.69 -0.19 -5.14
CA THR A 67 15.28 -0.96 -3.96
C THR A 67 14.23 -0.22 -3.14
N LEU A 68 14.41 1.07 -2.89
CA LEU A 68 13.44 1.89 -2.17
C LEU A 68 12.12 2.03 -2.92
N MET A 69 12.18 2.20 -4.24
CA MET A 69 11.01 2.16 -5.10
C MET A 69 10.25 0.85 -4.90
N GLY A 70 10.93 -0.30 -4.93
CA GLY A 70 10.32 -1.61 -4.70
C GLY A 70 9.55 -1.69 -3.39
N VAL A 71 10.15 -1.25 -2.28
CA VAL A 71 9.47 -1.22 -0.97
C VAL A 71 8.24 -0.33 -0.96
N LEU A 72 8.35 0.88 -1.51
CA LEU A 72 7.21 1.80 -1.60
C LEU A 72 6.08 1.21 -2.45
N HIS A 73 6.41 0.53 -3.54
CA HIS A 73 5.44 -0.17 -4.37
C HIS A 73 4.74 -1.28 -3.60
N MET A 74 5.46 -2.07 -2.79
CA MET A 74 4.83 -3.09 -1.94
C MET A 74 3.83 -2.47 -0.94
N PHE A 75 4.20 -1.36 -0.29
CA PHE A 75 3.29 -0.67 0.62
C PHE A 75 2.05 -0.13 -0.08
N LEU A 76 2.22 0.46 -1.27
CA LEU A 76 1.12 1.03 -2.04
C LEU A 76 0.17 -0.04 -2.56
N ASP A 77 0.72 -1.15 -3.05
CA ASP A 77 -0.04 -2.30 -3.54
C ASP A 77 -0.94 -2.86 -2.45
N PHE A 78 -0.35 -3.18 -1.29
CA PHE A 78 -1.11 -3.62 -0.11
C PHE A 78 -2.16 -2.60 0.31
N ALA A 79 -1.80 -1.31 0.42
CA ALA A 79 -2.72 -0.30 0.92
C ALA A 79 -3.93 -0.12 -0.01
N VAL A 80 -3.72 -0.17 -1.32
CA VAL A 80 -4.79 -0.11 -2.31
C VAL A 80 -5.67 -1.35 -2.24
N GLU A 81 -5.09 -2.55 -2.23
CA GLU A 81 -5.89 -3.78 -2.17
C GLU A 81 -6.71 -3.86 -0.87
N ASN A 82 -6.08 -3.57 0.27
CA ASN A 82 -6.74 -3.59 1.57
C ASN A 82 -7.88 -2.55 1.63
N ALA A 83 -7.66 -1.32 1.14
CA ALA A 83 -8.70 -0.29 1.09
C ALA A 83 -9.85 -0.67 0.16
N MET A 84 -9.56 -1.23 -1.01
CA MET A 84 -10.58 -1.70 -1.96
C MET A 84 -11.43 -2.81 -1.36
N ARG A 85 -10.80 -3.77 -0.67
CA ARG A 85 -11.48 -4.85 0.05
C ARG A 85 -12.38 -4.32 1.17
N GLN A 86 -11.87 -3.41 2.01
CA GLN A 86 -12.65 -2.81 3.10
C GLN A 86 -13.87 -2.02 2.61
N LYS A 87 -13.79 -1.47 1.39
CA LYS A 87 -14.88 -0.72 0.80
C LYS A 87 -15.78 -1.55 -0.09
N ASP A 88 -15.53 -2.84 -0.31
CA ASP A 88 -16.18 -3.62 -1.38
C ASP A 88 -16.13 -2.87 -2.72
N PHE A 89 -15.01 -2.21 -3.00
CA PHE A 89 -14.79 -1.43 -4.21
C PHE A 89 -14.23 -2.34 -5.28
N SER A 90 -15.11 -2.86 -6.14
CA SER A 90 -14.71 -3.77 -7.23
C SER A 90 -13.64 -3.17 -8.12
N SER A 91 -12.56 -3.94 -8.34
CA SER A 91 -11.52 -3.67 -9.34
C SER A 91 -12.06 -3.56 -10.77
N SER A 92 -13.22 -4.16 -11.08
CA SER A 92 -13.85 -4.05 -12.40
C SER A 92 -14.38 -2.66 -12.74
N GLY A 93 -14.51 -1.76 -11.76
CA GLY A 93 -14.91 -0.36 -11.94
C GLY A 93 -13.98 0.66 -11.28
N ALA A 94 -12.83 0.21 -10.79
CA ALA A 94 -11.87 1.02 -10.06
C ALA A 94 -10.56 1.06 -10.84
N ASN A 95 -10.34 2.13 -11.60
CA ASN A 95 -9.09 2.32 -12.33
C ASN A 95 -8.06 3.00 -11.42
N VAL A 96 -7.78 2.40 -10.26
CA VAL A 96 -6.85 2.95 -9.26
C VAL A 96 -5.43 2.70 -9.73
N SER A 97 -4.59 3.73 -9.69
CA SER A 97 -3.16 3.62 -9.95
C SER A 97 -2.40 4.34 -8.86
N TYR A 98 -1.21 3.84 -8.57
CA TYR A 98 -0.34 4.41 -7.56
C TYR A 98 1.03 4.73 -8.17
N TYR A 99 1.67 5.75 -7.63
CA TYR A 99 2.96 6.25 -8.06
C TYR A 99 3.82 6.48 -6.82
N ALA A 100 5.07 6.08 -6.90
CA ALA A 100 6.08 6.37 -5.90
C ALA A 100 7.24 7.13 -6.56
N GLU A 101 7.77 8.12 -5.84
CA GLU A 101 9.00 8.82 -6.20
C GLU A 101 9.94 8.73 -4.99
N PRO A 102 11.00 7.91 -5.08
CA PRO A 102 11.90 7.66 -3.96
C PRO A 102 12.87 8.82 -3.80
N TYR A 103 12.89 9.39 -2.58
CA TYR A 103 13.90 10.38 -2.19
C TYR A 103 14.62 9.86 -0.96
N TYR A 104 15.87 9.43 -1.16
CA TYR A 104 16.67 8.81 -0.09
C TYR A 104 17.06 9.82 1.01
N ASP A 105 17.47 11.03 0.61
CA ASP A 105 17.94 12.08 1.52
C ASP A 105 16.81 12.94 2.13
N ASP A 106 15.55 12.71 1.73
CA ASP A 106 14.41 13.46 2.23
C ASP A 106 13.17 12.56 2.35
N SER A 107 12.05 12.99 1.77
CA SER A 107 10.75 12.39 1.96
C SER A 107 10.26 11.87 0.61
N SER A 108 10.23 10.56 0.47
CA SER A 108 9.65 9.91 -0.70
C SER A 108 8.19 10.33 -0.85
N ALA A 109 7.78 10.65 -2.07
CA ALA A 109 6.41 11.02 -2.36
C ALA A 109 5.65 9.80 -2.87
N VAL A 110 4.44 9.58 -2.37
CA VAL A 110 3.54 8.56 -2.90
C VAL A 110 2.17 9.16 -3.19
N LEU A 111 1.57 8.69 -4.29
CA LEU A 111 0.31 9.18 -4.81
C LEU A 111 -0.58 7.99 -5.18
N VAL A 112 -1.86 8.05 -4.83
CA VAL A 112 -2.87 7.07 -5.25
C VAL A 112 -4.01 7.81 -5.92
N VAL A 113 -4.39 7.41 -7.13
CA VAL A 113 -5.32 8.15 -7.99
C VAL A 113 -6.34 7.18 -8.58
N ASP A 114 -7.61 7.56 -8.55
CA ASP A 114 -8.64 6.96 -9.40
C ASP A 114 -8.58 7.59 -10.78
N ARG A 115 -8.11 6.84 -11.79
CA ARG A 115 -7.88 7.35 -13.15
C ARG A 115 -9.16 7.64 -13.92
N GLU A 116 -10.25 6.96 -13.60
CA GLU A 116 -11.55 7.18 -14.24
C GLU A 116 -12.08 8.58 -13.93
N THR A 117 -12.11 8.95 -12.65
CA THR A 117 -12.60 10.24 -12.20
C THR A 117 -11.51 11.30 -12.08
N ARG A 118 -10.24 10.93 -12.31
CA ARG A 118 -9.05 11.77 -12.10
C ARG A 118 -8.98 12.32 -10.66
N THR A 119 -9.43 11.53 -9.70
CA THR A 119 -9.48 11.93 -8.29
C THR A 119 -8.26 11.40 -7.56
N LEU A 120 -7.51 12.30 -6.90
CA LEU A 120 -6.46 11.92 -5.96
C LEU A 120 -7.11 11.30 -4.71
N LEU A 121 -6.82 10.03 -4.45
CA LEU A 121 -7.33 9.29 -3.30
C LEU A 121 -6.45 9.48 -2.07
N SER A 122 -5.13 9.54 -2.25
CA SER A 122 -4.18 9.85 -1.20
C SER A 122 -2.91 10.46 -1.77
N LYS A 123 -2.27 11.33 -0.99
CA LYS A 123 -0.94 11.88 -1.22
C LYS A 123 -0.19 11.90 0.08
N LYS A 124 0.93 11.19 0.14
CA LYS A 124 1.78 11.14 1.33
C LYS A 124 3.22 11.45 0.99
N TYR A 125 3.90 11.96 2.00
CA TYR A 125 5.34 12.08 2.05
C TYR A 125 5.81 11.20 3.20
N ILE A 126 6.80 10.36 2.95
CA ILE A 126 7.33 9.41 3.92
C ILE A 126 8.85 9.52 3.99
N LYS A 127 9.37 9.67 5.21
CA LYS A 127 10.81 9.71 5.47
C LYS A 127 11.36 8.29 5.50
N THR A 128 11.89 7.87 4.38
CA THR A 128 12.33 6.49 4.16
C THR A 128 13.66 6.17 4.84
N TYR A 129 14.41 7.20 5.26
CA TYR A 129 15.61 7.05 6.06
C TYR A 129 15.34 6.76 7.55
N ARG A 130 14.08 6.70 8.02
CA ARG A 130 13.73 6.30 9.39
C ARG A 130 12.39 5.57 9.41
N LEU A 131 12.36 4.36 8.86
CA LEU A 131 11.20 3.49 8.93
C LEU A 131 11.45 2.41 9.97
N ASP A 132 11.16 2.74 11.23
CA ASP A 132 10.97 1.71 12.24
C ASP A 132 9.59 1.07 12.08
N ARG A 133 9.41 -0.07 12.77
CA ARG A 133 8.16 -0.84 12.76
C ARG A 133 6.93 0.02 13.05
N ASP A 134 7.00 0.87 14.08
CA ASP A 134 5.85 1.67 14.52
C ASP A 134 5.51 2.75 13.48
N SER A 135 6.53 3.30 12.81
CA SER A 135 6.38 4.21 11.69
C SER A 135 5.77 3.52 10.46
N ILE A 136 6.15 2.27 10.17
CA ILE A 136 5.55 1.46 9.10
C ILE A 136 4.07 1.19 9.41
N GLU A 137 3.75 0.73 10.62
CA GLU A 137 2.37 0.50 11.07
C GLU A 137 1.51 1.76 10.88
N ALA A 138 1.96 2.88 11.45
CA ALA A 138 1.25 4.14 11.36
C ALA A 138 1.12 4.62 9.90
N PHE A 139 2.16 4.47 9.08
CA PHE A 139 2.12 4.84 7.68
C PHE A 139 1.06 4.02 6.91
N LEU A 140 1.07 2.70 7.08
CA LEU A 140 0.14 1.80 6.41
C LEU A 140 -1.31 2.06 6.84
N GLU A 141 -1.55 2.22 8.14
CA GLU A 141 -2.88 2.57 8.67
C GLU A 141 -3.40 3.87 8.06
N ASN A 142 -2.58 4.92 8.08
CA ASN A 142 -2.98 6.23 7.56
C ASN A 142 -3.23 6.18 6.05
N LEU A 143 -2.37 5.49 5.30
CA LEU A 143 -2.50 5.36 3.84
C LEU A 143 -3.79 4.63 3.46
N VAL A 144 -4.08 3.49 4.11
CA VAL A 144 -5.34 2.75 3.90
C VAL A 144 -6.55 3.63 4.25
N GLY A 145 -6.51 4.33 5.39
CA GLY A 145 -7.57 5.23 5.82
C GLY A 145 -7.88 6.34 4.82
N GLU A 146 -6.85 6.99 4.26
CA GLU A 146 -7.02 8.03 3.25
C GLU A 146 -7.59 7.48 1.94
N ILE A 147 -7.07 6.35 1.45
CA ILE A 147 -7.58 5.71 0.23
C ILE A 147 -9.07 5.36 0.42
N CYS A 148 -9.42 4.78 1.57
CA CYS A 148 -10.80 4.50 1.96
C CYS A 148 -11.68 5.78 1.91
N GLY A 149 -11.21 6.89 2.47
CA GLY A 149 -11.90 8.18 2.42
C GLY A 149 -12.05 8.72 0.99
N GLY A 150 -11.00 8.61 0.17
CA GLY A 150 -11.02 8.96 -1.25
C GLY A 150 -12.04 8.16 -2.05
N ILE A 151 -12.11 6.84 -1.82
CA ILE A 151 -13.10 5.95 -2.45
C ILE A 151 -14.53 6.37 -2.09
N ASP A 152 -14.79 6.71 -0.81
CA ASP A 152 -16.10 7.19 -0.38
C ASP A 152 -16.50 8.49 -1.07
N LEU A 153 -15.55 9.41 -1.28
CA LEU A 153 -15.80 10.64 -2.04
C LEU A 153 -16.13 10.37 -3.51
N VAL A 154 -15.37 9.49 -4.17
CA VAL A 154 -15.64 9.07 -5.56
C VAL A 154 -17.03 8.47 -5.68
N ARG A 155 -17.42 7.59 -4.76
CA ARG A 155 -18.76 6.98 -4.73
C ARG A 155 -19.87 8.00 -4.53
N LYS A 156 -19.70 8.93 -3.58
CA LYS A 156 -20.67 10.01 -3.35
C LYS A 156 -20.88 10.85 -4.60
N ARG A 157 -19.81 11.19 -5.33
CA ARG A 157 -19.92 11.91 -6.61
C ARG A 157 -20.66 11.11 -7.67
N LYS A 158 -20.35 9.82 -7.84
CA LYS A 158 -21.06 8.94 -8.79
C LYS A 158 -22.56 8.81 -8.46
N LYS A 159 -22.93 8.75 -7.19
CA LYS A 159 -24.34 8.69 -6.75
C LYS A 159 -25.06 10.04 -6.86
N GLY A 160 -24.38 11.15 -6.57
CA GLY A 160 -24.94 12.51 -6.63
C GLY A 160 -25.03 13.11 -8.03
N GLY A 161 -24.32 12.55 -9.02
CA GLY A 161 -24.37 12.97 -10.42
C GLY A 161 -25.50 12.36 -11.26
N GLY A 162 -26.37 11.54 -10.66
CA GLY A 162 -27.44 10.79 -11.32
C GLY A 162 -28.77 11.53 -11.47
N THR A 163 -28.83 12.86 -11.30
CA THR A 163 -30.08 13.63 -11.49
C THR A 163 -29.78 15.02 -12.03
N LEU A 164 -29.32 15.09 -13.27
CA LEU A 164 -29.76 16.15 -14.16
C LEU A 164 -30.68 15.49 -15.17
N GLU A 165 -31.94 15.32 -14.77
CA GLU A 165 -33.00 15.21 -15.76
C GLU A 165 -32.83 16.40 -16.70
N HIS A 166 -32.56 16.09 -17.98
CA HIS A 166 -32.86 17.00 -19.06
C HIS A 166 -34.38 17.22 -19.00
N GLU A 167 -34.83 18.15 -18.16
CA GLU A 167 -36.09 18.83 -18.39
C GLU A 167 -35.99 19.40 -19.80
N ARG A 168 -36.71 18.72 -20.70
CA ARG A 168 -37.18 19.30 -21.94
C ARG A 168 -37.93 20.57 -21.57
N VAL A 169 -37.23 21.70 -21.56
CA VAL A 169 -37.90 22.99 -21.66
C VAL A 169 -38.43 23.09 -23.09
N CYS A 170 -39.72 22.83 -23.17
CA CYS A 170 -40.70 23.06 -24.21
C CYS A 170 -40.23 23.73 -25.50
N SER A 171 -40.60 23.07 -26.60
CA SER A 171 -41.05 23.71 -27.83
C SER A 171 -41.94 24.94 -27.55
N ARG A 172 -41.56 26.09 -28.11
CA ARG A 172 -42.42 27.00 -28.89
C ARG A 172 -41.56 27.98 -29.65
#